data_AF-A0A2U1TKU9-F1
#
_entry.id   AF-A0A2U1TKU9-F1
#
_cell.length_a   1.000
_cell.length_b   1.000
_cell.length_c   1.000
_cell.angle_alpha   90.00
_cell.angle_beta   90.00
_cell.angle_gamma   90.00
#
_symmetry.space_group_name_H-M   'P 1'
#
loop_
_entity.id
_entity.type
_entity.pdbx_description
1 polymer ?
#
loop_
_entity_poly.entity_id
_entity_poly.type
_entity_poly.pdbx_seq_one_letter_code
_entity_poly.pdbx_strand_id
1 'polypeptide(L)'
;METTIRSRIDSDLKKQFETILQNCGLSVSTALRLFAENVVRNGELPFEISRRPSSRLREAMCETEELMAQRRTGFKNVSALIESINDGEK
;
A
#
# COMPACT_ATOMS: atom_id res chain seq x y z
N MET A 1 12.32 11.14 -23.69
CA MET A 1 11.10 11.94 -23.44
C MET A 1 11.18 12.42 -21.99
N GLU A 2 11.10 13.72 -21.75
CA GLU A 2 11.03 14.25 -20.38
C GLU A 2 9.58 14.17 -19.89
N THR A 3 9.36 13.72 -18.66
CA THR A 3 8.03 13.62 -18.05
C THR A 3 8.07 14.25 -16.67
N THR A 4 7.13 15.15 -16.40
CA THR A 4 7.13 16.00 -15.20
C THR A 4 6.03 15.60 -14.24
N ILE A 5 6.37 15.51 -12.95
CA ILE A 5 5.42 15.28 -11.87
C ILE A 5 5.13 16.62 -11.19
N ARG A 6 3.84 16.99 -11.08
CA ARG A 6 3.39 18.19 -10.37
C ARG A 6 2.37 17.80 -9.32
N SER A 7 2.64 18.14 -8.06
CA SER A 7 1.75 17.86 -6.94
C SER A 7 1.47 19.12 -6.11
N ARG A 8 0.30 19.19 -5.51
CA ARG A 8 -0.04 20.22 -4.52
C ARG A 8 0.40 19.73 -3.15
N ILE A 9 1.10 20.59 -2.43
CA ILE A 9 1.60 20.32 -1.09
C ILE A 9 1.37 21.55 -0.22
N ASP A 10 1.13 21.33 1.07
CA ASP A 10 1.09 22.40 2.05
C ASP A 10 2.40 23.19 2.09
N SER A 11 2.31 24.50 2.31
CA SER A 11 3.47 25.40 2.28
C SER A 11 4.45 25.15 3.42
N ASP A 12 3.95 24.87 4.61
CA ASP A 12 4.79 24.60 5.78
C ASP A 12 5.45 23.23 5.67
N LEU A 13 4.71 22.23 5.18
CA LEU A 13 5.28 20.92 4.86
C LEU A 13 6.40 21.03 3.82
N LYS A 14 6.21 21.83 2.76
CA LYS A 14 7.25 22.05 1.73
C LYS A 14 8.52 22.64 2.34
N LYS A 15 8.40 23.67 3.18
CA LYS A 15 9.55 24.33 3.82
C LYS A 15 10.33 23.37 4.72
N GLN A 16 9.62 22.60 5.55
CA GLN A 16 10.25 21.60 6.42
C GLN A 16 10.97 20.54 5.59
N PHE A 17 10.31 20.03 4.55
CA PHE A 17 10.89 19.04 3.65
C PHE A 17 12.15 19.55 2.94
N GLU A 18 12.11 20.77 2.39
CA GLU A 18 13.27 21.41 1.75
C GLU A 18 14.44 21.58 2.73
N THR A 19 14.16 21.99 3.97
CA THR A 19 15.19 22.18 5.01
C THR A 19 15.89 20.86 5.35
N ILE A 20 15.12 19.78 5.54
CA ILE A 20 15.67 18.46 5.85
C ILE A 20 16.53 17.96 4.69
N LEU A 21 16.04 18.07 3.45
CA LEU A 21 16.78 17.61 2.28
C LEU A 21 18.07 18.42 2.05
N GLN A 22 18.03 19.74 2.26
CA GLN A 22 19.23 20.58 2.15
C GLN A 22 20.31 20.20 3.15
N ASN A 23 19.94 19.86 4.39
CA ASN A 23 20.88 19.34 5.38
C ASN A 23 21.54 18.03 4.94
N CYS A 24 20.88 17.25 4.09
CA CYS A 24 21.42 16.05 3.47
C CYS A 24 22.13 16.30 2.12
N GLY A 25 22.23 17.55 1.65
CA GLY A 25 22.81 17.89 0.36
C GLY A 25 21.95 17.50 -0.85
N LEU A 26 20.64 17.31 -0.65
CA LEU A 26 19.69 16.87 -1.66
C LEU A 26 18.74 17.99 -2.08
N SER A 27 18.41 18.03 -3.37
CA SER A 27 17.28 18.82 -3.86
C SER A 27 15.97 18.02 -3.75
N VAL A 28 14.83 18.71 -3.71
CA VAL A 28 13.49 18.09 -3.76
C VAL A 28 13.36 17.17 -4.98
N SER A 29 13.84 17.62 -6.15
CA SER A 29 13.81 16.83 -7.37
C SER A 29 14.66 15.56 -7.28
N THR A 30 15.84 15.64 -6.66
CA THR A 30 16.71 14.47 -6.44
C THR A 30 16.04 13.48 -5.48
N ALA A 31 15.50 13.96 -4.36
CA ALA A 31 14.81 13.12 -3.39
C ALA A 31 13.60 12.41 -4.00
N LEU A 32 12.80 13.10 -4.82
CA LEU A 32 11.63 12.53 -5.47
C LEU A 32 12.01 11.47 -6.53
N ARG A 33 13.13 11.67 -7.24
CA ARG A 33 13.68 10.67 -8.17
C ARG A 33 14.12 9.41 -7.43
N LEU A 34 14.88 9.57 -6.35
CA LEU A 34 15.33 8.43 -5.52
C LEU A 34 14.14 7.66 -4.93
N PHE A 35 13.11 8.38 -4.49
CA PHE A 35 11.86 7.76 -4.03
C PHE A 35 11.22 6.91 -5.13
N ALA A 36 11.03 7.47 -6.33
CA ALA A 36 10.43 6.75 -7.45
C ALA A 36 11.25 5.53 -7.87
N GLU A 37 12.57 5.66 -7.95
CA GLU A 37 13.47 4.55 -8.28
C GLU A 37 13.41 3.43 -7.23
N ASN A 38 13.35 3.79 -5.93
CA ASN A 38 13.25 2.80 -4.87
C ASN A 38 11.94 2.02 -4.95
N VAL A 39 10.82 2.71 -5.18
CA VAL A 39 9.50 2.08 -5.35
C VAL A 39 9.49 1.13 -6.55
N VAL A 40 10.04 1.55 -7.69
CA VAL A 40 10.10 0.71 -8.89
C VAL A 40 11.02 -0.50 -8.68
N ARG A 41 12.14 -0.31 -7.98
CA ARG A 41 13.13 -1.38 -7.74
C ARG A 41 12.61 -2.46 -6.80
N ASN A 42 11.90 -2.08 -5.74
CA ASN A 42 11.47 -3.01 -4.70
C ASN A 42 10.01 -3.46 -4.87
N GLY A 43 9.22 -2.78 -5.70
CA GLY A 43 7.80 -3.07 -5.89
C GLY A 43 6.92 -2.71 -4.69
N GLU A 44 7.46 -1.95 -3.74
CA GLU A 44 6.81 -1.56 -2.49
C GLU A 44 7.14 -0.10 -2.12
N LEU A 45 6.39 0.47 -1.18
CA LEU A 45 6.71 1.80 -0.68
C LEU A 45 7.91 1.74 0.28
N PRO A 46 8.87 2.69 0.22
CA PRO A 46 10.08 2.72 1.05
C PRO A 46 9.82 3.11 2.51
N PHE A 47 8.58 3.00 2.97
CA PHE A 47 8.18 3.26 4.33
C PHE A 47 7.01 2.36 4.70
N GLU A 48 6.95 1.98 5.96
CA GLU A 48 5.83 1.21 6.49
C GLU A 48 4.58 2.09 6.54
N ILE A 49 3.48 1.58 5.95
CA ILE A 49 2.20 2.28 5.99
C ILE A 49 1.52 1.94 7.33
N SER A 50 1.83 2.68 8.38
CA SER A 50 1.22 2.50 9.71
C SER A 50 -0.23 3.01 9.80
N ARG A 51 -0.94 3.10 8.68
CA ARG A 51 -2.35 3.50 8.67
C ARG A 51 -3.18 2.35 9.24
N ARG A 52 -4.02 2.62 10.24
CA ARG A 52 -5.01 1.63 10.70
C ARG A 52 -5.78 1.12 9.47
N PRO A 53 -5.97 -0.21 9.33
CA PRO A 53 -6.77 -0.79 8.27
C PRO A 53 -8.09 -0.03 8.13
N SER A 54 -8.53 0.20 6.89
CA SER A 54 -9.87 0.75 6.67
C SER A 54 -10.91 -0.14 7.36
N SER A 55 -12.06 0.40 7.76
CA SER A 55 -13.12 -0.38 8.43
C SER A 55 -13.43 -1.67 7.65
N ARG A 56 -13.58 -1.54 6.32
CA ARG A 56 -13.78 -2.66 5.40
C ARG A 56 -12.64 -3.70 5.46
N LEU A 57 -11.38 -3.28 5.43
CA LEU A 57 -10.26 -4.20 5.50
C LEU A 57 -10.20 -4.90 6.87
N ARG A 58 -10.55 -4.18 7.94
CA ARG A 58 -10.59 -4.71 9.30
C ARG A 58 -11.70 -5.74 9.49
N GLU A 59 -12.87 -5.50 8.90
CA GLU A 59 -14.00 -6.45 8.88
C GLU A 59 -13.64 -7.72 8.12
N ALA A 60 -13.05 -7.60 6.92
CA ALA A 60 -12.61 -8.75 6.14
C ALA A 60 -11.53 -9.59 6.86
N MET A 61 -10.62 -8.94 7.59
CA MET A 61 -9.64 -9.64 8.44
C MET A 61 -10.31 -10.40 9.59
N CYS A 62 -11.28 -9.78 10.27
CA CYS A 62 -12.04 -10.42 11.35
C CYS A 62 -12.86 -11.62 10.84
N GLU A 63 -13.54 -11.47 9.70
CA GLU A 63 -14.27 -12.56 9.04
C GLU A 63 -13.34 -13.73 8.71
N THR A 64 -12.14 -13.44 8.19
CA THR A 64 -11.14 -14.47 7.88
C THR A 64 -10.66 -15.19 9.15
N GLU A 65 -10.42 -14.46 10.24
CA GLU A 65 -10.03 -15.03 11.53
C GLU A 65 -11.12 -15.95 12.11
N GLU A 66 -12.39 -15.55 12.03
CA GLU A 66 -13.53 -16.35 12.47
C GLU A 66 -13.68 -17.64 11.64
N LEU A 67 -13.53 -17.55 10.32
CA LEU A 67 -13.57 -18.71 9.43
C LEU A 67 -12.43 -19.70 9.70
N MET A 68 -11.24 -19.19 10.00
CA MET A 68 -10.06 -19.99 10.36
C MET A 68 -10.24 -20.67 11.73
N ALA A 69 -10.80 -19.97 12.72
CA ALA A 69 -11.10 -20.52 14.04
C ALA A 69 -12.12 -21.67 13.99
N GLN A 70 -13.09 -21.58 13.06
CA GLN A 70 -14.10 -22.62 12.83
C GLN A 70 -13.59 -23.82 12.01
N ARG A 71 -12.30 -23.85 11.62
CA ARG A 71 -11.65 -24.92 10.82
C ARG A 71 -12.41 -25.30 9.53
N ARG A 72 -13.10 -24.35 8.89
CA ARG A 72 -13.78 -24.58 7.60
C ARG A 72 -12.85 -24.55 6.38
N THR A 73 -11.57 -24.27 6.56
CA THR A 73 -10.66 -23.95 5.47
C THR A 73 -9.89 -25.19 4.98
N GLY A 74 -10.61 -26.06 4.29
CA GLY A 74 -10.02 -27.19 3.57
C GLY A 74 -10.86 -27.56 2.36
N PHE A 75 -10.56 -26.97 1.21
CA PHE A 75 -11.16 -27.41 -0.06
C PHE A 75 -10.37 -28.59 -0.60
N LYS A 76 -11.08 -29.66 -1.00
CA LYS A 76 -10.45 -30.89 -1.48
C LYS A 76 -9.75 -30.72 -2.83
N ASN A 77 -10.17 -29.74 -3.64
CA ASN A 77 -9.58 -29.41 -4.93
C ASN A 77 -9.94 -27.99 -5.36
N VAL A 78 -9.27 -27.50 -6.40
CA VAL A 78 -9.46 -26.14 -6.95
C VAL A 78 -10.89 -25.92 -7.46
N SER A 79 -11.53 -26.95 -8.02
CA SER A 79 -12.92 -26.85 -8.51
C SER A 79 -13.92 -26.56 -7.38
N ALA A 80 -13.80 -27.25 -6.24
CA ALA A 80 -14.64 -27.03 -5.07
C ALA A 80 -14.45 -25.63 -4.45
N LEU A 81 -13.24 -25.07 -4.55
CA LEU A 81 -12.98 -23.70 -4.13
C LEU A 81 -13.69 -22.70 -5.07
N ILE A 82 -13.52 -22.85 -6.39
CA ILE A 82 -14.10 -21.94 -7.39
C ILE A 82 -15.63 -21.94 -7.31
N GLU A 83 -16.26 -23.09 -7.11
CA GLU A 83 -17.72 -23.22 -6.97
C GLU A 83 -18.24 -22.45 -5.75
N SER A 84 -17.55 -22.55 -4.60
CA SER A 84 -17.95 -21.83 -3.37
C SER A 84 -17.83 -20.30 -3.46
N ILE A 85 -16.91 -19.80 -4.28
CA ILE A 85 -16.75 -18.36 -4.51
C ILE A 85 -17.86 -17.84 -5.44
N ASN A 86 -18.26 -18.65 -6.42
CA ASN A 86 -19.26 -18.27 -7.41
C ASN A 86 -20.71 -18.35 -6.88
N ASP A 87 -20.95 -19.14 -5.83
CA ASP A 87 -22.24 -19.23 -5.13
C ASP A 87 -22.54 -18.02 -4.21
N GLY A 88 -21.57 -17.14 -3.98
CA GLY A 88 -21.70 -15.94 -3.14
C GLY A 88 -22.39 -14.74 -3.79
N GLU A 89 -22.77 -14.82 -5.08
CA GLU A 89 -23.61 -13.81 -5.73
C GLU A 89 -25.10 -14.22 -5.68
N LYS A 90 -25.77 -13.89 -4.57
CA LYS A 90 -27.23 -13.72 -4.52
C LYS A 90 -27.67 -12.68 -3.50
#